data_AF-A0A938CC86-F1
#
_entry.id   AF-A0A938CC86-F1
#
_cell.length_a   1.000
_cell.length_b   1.000
_cell.length_c   1.000
_cell.angle_alpha   90.00
_cell.angle_beta   90.00
_cell.angle_gamma   90.00
#
_symmetry.space_group_name_H-M   'P 1'
#
loop_
_entity.id
_entity.type
_entity.pdbx_description
1 polymer ?
#
loop_
_entity_poly.entity_id
_entity_poly.type
_entity_poly.pdbx_seq_one_letter_code
_entity_poly.pdbx_strand_id
1 'polypeptide(L)' 'MPATVTTEEKLERSTSKAAIKRAIDLRISAGAIRSWVEDGGDHWLLKTEWNVFGSNIANPMNAVD' A
#
# COMPACT_ATOMS: atom_id res chain seq x y z
N MET A 1 12.67 14.03 3.49
CA MET A 1 12.26 13.30 2.27
C MET A 1 11.06 12.44 2.64
N PRO A 2 9.97 12.40 1.85
CA PRO A 2 8.89 11.44 2.10
C PRO A 2 9.47 10.03 2.07
N ALA A 3 9.07 9.18 3.03
CA ALA A 3 9.49 7.79 3.05
C ALA A 3 8.56 7.01 2.13
N THR A 4 9.11 6.09 1.33
CA THR A 4 8.30 5.17 0.52
C THR A 4 8.09 3.89 1.30
N VAL A 5 6.85 3.40 1.38
CA VAL A 5 6.53 2.09 1.97
C VAL A 5 5.86 1.21 0.92
N THR A 6 6.32 -0.04 0.83
CA THR A 6 5.68 -1.07 0.00
C THR A 6 4.83 -1.97 0.89
N THR A 7 3.60 -2.18 0.47
CA THR A 7 2.65 -3.11 1.10
C THR A 7 2.39 -4.27 0.15
N GLU A 8 2.21 -5.47 0.70
CA GLU A 8 1.92 -6.68 -0.03
C GLU A 8 0.63 -7.31 0.49
N GLU A 9 -0.29 -7.62 -0.41
CA GLU A 9 -1.58 -8.24 -0.09
C GLU A 9 -1.78 -9.49 -0.93
N LYS A 10 -2.19 -10.58 -0.27
CA LYS A 10 -2.50 -11.85 -0.93
C LYS A 10 -3.95 -11.84 -1.37
N LEU A 11 -4.17 -12.02 -2.67
CA LEU A 11 -5.49 -12.24 -3.24
C LEU A 11 -5.62 -13.70 -3.67
N GLU A 12 -6.81 -14.28 -3.49
CA GLU A 12 -7.07 -15.64 -3.95
C GLU A 12 -6.81 -15.78 -5.46
N ARG A 13 -6.34 -16.95 -5.89
CA ARG A 13 -6.12 -17.23 -7.32
C ARG A 13 -7.40 -17.14 -8.16
N SER A 14 -8.54 -17.41 -7.53
CA SER A 14 -9.90 -17.28 -8.06
C SER A 14 -10.26 -15.83 -8.43
N THR A 15 -9.52 -14.84 -7.91
CA THR A 15 -9.79 -13.41 -8.14
C THR A 15 -9.68 -13.08 -9.62
N SER A 16 -10.75 -12.52 -10.17
CA SER A 16 -10.79 -12.15 -11.59
C SER A 16 -9.84 -10.99 -11.90
N LYS A 17 -9.33 -10.94 -13.14
CA LYS A 17 -8.49 -9.82 -13.61
C LYS A 17 -9.19 -8.46 -13.47
N ALA A 18 -10.51 -8.42 -13.64
CA ALA A 18 -11.31 -7.19 -13.47
C ALA A 18 -11.33 -6.72 -12.01
N ALA A 19 -11.45 -7.64 -11.05
CA ALA A 19 -11.38 -7.32 -9.63
C ALA A 19 -9.98 -6.83 -9.23
N ILE A 20 -8.91 -7.48 -9.74
CA ILE A 20 -7.53 -7.03 -9.54
C ILE A 20 -7.33 -5.62 -10.08
N LYS A 21 -7.77 -5.35 -11.31
CA LYS A 21 -7.67 -4.01 -11.91
C LYS A 21 -8.40 -2.96 -11.06
N ARG A 22 -9.62 -3.26 -10.61
CA ARG A 22 -10.39 -2.35 -9.75
C ARG A 22 -9.65 -2.06 -8.43
N ALA A 23 -9.00 -3.07 -7.85
CA ALA A 23 -8.22 -2.94 -6.61
C ALA A 23 -6.96 -2.07 -6.81
N ILE A 24 -6.31 -2.18 -7.97
CA ILE A 24 -5.19 -1.31 -8.38
C ILE A 24 -5.69 0.13 -8.55
N ASP A 25 -6.74 0.33 -9.34
CA ASP A 25 -7.31 1.66 -9.62
C ASP A 25 -7.72 2.37 -8.31
N LEU A 26 -8.32 1.63 -7.38
CA LEU A 26 -8.70 2.15 -6.06
C LEU A 26 -7.49 2.65 -5.27
N ARG A 27 -6.39 1.88 -5.23
CA ARG A 27 -5.20 2.26 -4.47
C ARG A 27 -4.50 3.48 -5.07
N ILE A 28 -4.42 3.55 -6.40
CA ILE A 28 -3.92 4.75 -7.09
C ILE A 28 -4.79 5.97 -6.73
N SER A 29 -6.13 5.83 -6.77
CA SER A 29 -7.03 6.91 -6.39
C SER A 29 -6.91 7.34 -4.91
N ALA A 30 -6.49 6.41 -4.05
CA ALA A 30 -6.24 6.64 -2.62
C ALA A 30 -4.87 7.28 -2.34
N GLY A 31 -4.05 7.54 -3.38
CA GLY A 31 -2.76 8.22 -3.25
C GLY A 31 -1.55 7.29 -3.25
N ALA A 32 -1.70 6.03 -3.68
CA ALA A 32 -0.55 5.18 -3.98
C ALA A 32 0.28 5.76 -5.13
N ILE A 33 1.60 5.62 -5.07
CA ILE A 33 2.52 5.98 -6.13
C ILE A 33 2.33 5.04 -7.33
N ARG A 34 2.27 3.73 -7.03
CA ARG A 34 2.01 2.67 -7.99
C ARG A 34 1.46 1.44 -7.29
N SER A 35 0.69 0.64 -8.02
CA SER A 35 0.13 -0.63 -7.56
C SER A 35 0.16 -1.64 -8.73
N TRP A 36 0.61 -2.87 -8.48
CA TRP A 36 0.75 -3.91 -9.49
C TRP A 36 0.58 -5.30 -8.89
N VAL A 37 0.26 -6.28 -9.74
CA VAL A 37 0.09 -7.67 -9.32
C VAL A 37 1.24 -8.54 -9.82
N GLU A 38 1.71 -9.43 -8.98
CA GLU A 38 2.68 -10.48 -9.31
C GLU A 38 2.02 -11.87 -9.16
N ASP A 39 2.48 -12.81 -9.97
CA ASP A 39 2.07 -14.21 -9.88
C ASP A 39 2.85 -14.89 -8.74
N GLY A 40 2.15 -15.25 -7.66
CA GLY A 40 2.71 -15.96 -6.50
C GLY A 40 2.52 -17.48 -6.55
N GLY A 41 2.18 -18.05 -7.71
CA GLY A 41 1.81 -19.46 -7.88
C GLY A 41 0.39 -19.74 -7.39
N ASP A 42 0.22 -19.96 -6.09
CA ASP A 42 -1.06 -20.33 -5.47
C ASP A 42 -1.99 -19.14 -5.21
N HIS A 43 -1.47 -17.92 -5.37
CA HIS A 43 -2.19 -16.68 -5.11
C HIS A 43 -1.67 -15.56 -6.02
N TRP A 44 -2.42 -14.47 -6.05
CA TRP A 44 -1.95 -13.21 -6.63
C TRP A 44 -1.36 -12.35 -5.51
N LEU A 45 -0.22 -11.72 -5.78
CA LEU A 45 0.46 -10.81 -4.86
C LEU A 45 0.24 -9.38 -5.33
N LEU A 46 -0.65 -8.65 -4.66
CA LEU A 46 -0.91 -7.25 -4.96
C LEU A 46 0.06 -6.37 -4.17
N LYS A 47 1.01 -5.77 -4.88
CA LYS A 47 2.02 -4.88 -4.31
C LYS A 47 1.64 -3.44 -4.56
N THR A 48 1.81 -2.61 -3.54
CA THR A 48 1.50 -1.18 -3.62
C THR A 48 2.52 -0.34 -2.90
N GLU A 49 3.04 0.67 -3.57
CA GLU A 49 3.94 1.67 -3.02
C GLU A 49 3.21 2.94 -2.64
N TRP A 50 3.48 3.44 -1.45
CA TRP A 50 2.84 4.59 -0.85
C TRP A 50 3.86 5.68 -0.51
N ASN A 51 3.45 6.93 -0.67
CA ASN A 51 4.14 8.05 -0.05
C ASN A 51 3.73 8.14 1.41
N VAL A 52 4.67 7.97 2.33
CA VAL A 52 4.45 8.19 3.76
C VAL A 52 5.02 9.56 4.13
N PHE A 53 4.12 10.46 4.47
CA PHE A 53 4.48 11.72 5.11
C PHE A 53 4.63 11.45 6.61
N GLY A 54 5.87 11.31 7.07
CA GLY A 54 6.17 11.23 8.48
C GLY A 54 5.80 12.55 9.15
N SER A 55 4.63 12.61 9.78
CA SER A 55 4.40 13.57 10.85
C SER A 55 5.17 13.04 12.06
N ASN A 56 6.36 13.59 12.32
CA ASN A 56 6.87 13.62 13.69
C ASN A 56 5.86 14.45 14.48
N ILE A 57 4.76 13.83 14.91
CA ILE A 57 3.94 14.37 16.00
C ILE A 57 4.88 14.27 17.19
N ALA A 58 5.66 15.32 17.42
CA ALA A 58 6.43 15.49 18.63
C ALA A 58 5.44 15.24 19.77
N ASN A 59 5.61 14.13 20.48
CA ASN A 59 4.81 13.82 21.64
C ASN A 59 5.01 14.98 22.64
N PRO A 60 4.01 15.81 22.95
CA PRO A 60 4.20 16.94 23.86
C PRO A 60 4.38 16.49 25.33
N MET A 61 4.41 15.18 25.61
CA MET A 61 4.44 14.65 26.97
C MET A 61 5.77 14.76 27.73
N ASN A 62 6.86 15.26 27.13
CA ASN A 62 8.16 15.39 27.82
C ASN A 62 8.67 16.85 27.94
N ALA A 63 7.77 17.82 28.07
CA ALA A 63 8.12 19.20 28.43
C ALA A 63 7.64 19.53 29.85
N VAL A 64 8.14 18.78 30.84
CA VAL A 64 8.12 19.15 32.25
C VAL A 64 9.38 18.59 32.89
N ASP A 65 10.39 19.44 33.00
CA ASP A 65 11.21 19.66 34.19
C ASP A 65 11.88 21.03 34.09
#